data_AF-A0A844MHR8-F1
#
_entry.id   AF-A0A844MHR8-F1
#
_cell.length_a   1.000
_cell.length_b   1.000
_cell.length_c   1.000
_cell.angle_alpha   90.00
_cell.angle_beta   90.00
_cell.angle_gamma   90.00
#
_symmetry.space_group_name_H-M   'P 1'
#
loop_
_entity.id
_entity.type
_entity.pdbx_description
1 polymer ?
#
loop_
_entity_poly.entity_id
_entity_poly.type
_entity_poly.pdbx_seq_one_letter_code
_entity_poly.pdbx_strand_id
1 'polypeptide(L)' 'MASPQFCVRIPPELEERLVAYAKQSGISKTKVMVDALAYYLGCADDVPLIRRVLELEERMAAIEAEIKSK' A
#
# COMPACT_ATOMS: atom_id res chain seq x y z
N MET A 1 10.95 -22.89 -6.58
CA MET A 1 10.74 -21.88 -7.65
C MET A 1 11.69 -20.73 -7.39
N ALA A 2 12.35 -20.19 -8.41
CA ALA A 2 13.24 -19.04 -8.21
C ALA A 2 12.39 -17.80 -7.92
N SER A 3 12.74 -17.04 -6.87
CA SER A 3 12.14 -15.73 -6.61
C SER A 3 12.70 -14.73 -7.61
N PRO A 4 11.87 -14.11 -8.48
CA PRO A 4 12.34 -13.08 -9.39
C PRO A 4 12.92 -11.91 -8.60
N GLN A 5 14.10 -11.43 -9.00
CA GLN A 5 14.77 -10.28 -8.40
C GLN A 5 15.08 -9.27 -9.49
N PHE A 6 14.91 -7.99 -9.17
CA PHE A 6 15.36 -6.90 -10.04
C PHE A 6 15.97 -5.79 -9.18
N CYS A 7 16.95 -5.07 -9.73
CA CYS A 7 17.69 -4.02 -9.05
C CYS A 7 17.46 -2.69 -9.77
N VAL A 8 17.18 -1.64 -9.00
CA VAL A 8 16.96 -0.28 -9.51
C VAL A 8 17.86 0.69 -8.75
N ARG A 9 18.37 1.70 -9.46
CA ARG A 9 19.05 2.84 -8.83
C ARG A 9 17.99 3.85 -8.42
N ILE A 10 18.08 4.34 -7.19
CA ILE A 10 17.18 5.38 -6.67
C ILE A 10 17.99 6.60 -6.21
N PRO A 11 17.38 7.80 -6.23
CA PRO A 11 18.00 8.99 -5.65
C PRO A 11 18.26 8.82 -4.14
N PRO A 12 19.33 9.43 -3.59
CA PRO A 12 19.66 9.31 -2.17
C PRO A 12 18.55 9.84 -1.26
N GLU A 13 17.84 10.89 -1.68
CA GLU A 13 16.73 11.45 -0.91
C GLU A 13 15.57 10.45 -0.76
N LEU A 14 15.39 9.58 -1.75
CA LEU A 14 14.37 8.53 -1.70
C LEU A 14 14.81 7.39 -0.77
N GLU A 15 16.10 7.04 -0.77
CA GLU A 15 16.64 6.05 0.15
C GLU A 15 16.47 6.50 1.61
N GLU A 16 16.77 7.76 1.93
CA GLU A 16 16.61 8.31 3.28
C GLU A 16 15.15 8.22 3.76
N ARG A 17 14.19 8.62 2.92
CA ARG A 17 12.76 8.52 3.22
C ARG A 17 12.32 7.08 3.41
N LEU A 18 12.80 6.16 2.56
CA LEU A 18 12.50 4.73 2.68
C LEU A 18 13.02 4.15 4.00
N VAL A 19 14.24 4.51 4.39
CA VAL A 19 14.85 4.08 5.66
C VAL A 19 14.06 4.61 6.86
N ALA A 20 13.69 5.90 6.83
CA ALA A 20 12.91 6.52 7.90
C ALA A 20 11.53 5.84 8.06
N TYR A 21 10.83 5.60 6.96
CA TYR A 21 9.54 4.92 6.96
C TYR A 21 9.65 3.48 7.47
N ALA A 22 10.63 2.71 6.98
CA ALA A 22 10.89 1.35 7.43
C ALA A 22 11.12 1.27 8.96
N LYS A 23 11.91 2.22 9.50
CA LYS A 23 12.14 2.34 10.95
C LYS A 23 10.87 2.67 11.72
N GLN A 24 10.07 3.63 11.24
CA GLN A 24 8.85 4.07 11.92
C GLN A 24 7.78 2.99 11.93
N SER A 25 7.64 2.25 10.83
CA SER A 25 6.60 1.22 10.66
C SER A 25 7.03 -0.17 11.13
N GLY A 26 8.29 -0.35 11.55
CA GLY A 26 8.82 -1.64 12.01
C GLY A 26 8.89 -2.72 10.93
N ILE A 27 8.91 -2.34 9.65
CA ILE A 27 8.91 -3.24 8.50
C ILE A 27 10.21 -3.10 7.70
N SER A 28 10.60 -4.17 7.01
CA SER A 28 11.82 -4.17 6.19
C SER A 28 11.67 -3.26 4.96
N LYS A 29 12.78 -2.68 4.48
CA LYS A 29 12.80 -1.90 3.23
C LYS A 29 12.19 -2.69 2.06
N THR A 30 12.50 -3.99 1.98
CA THR A 30 11.94 -4.89 0.97
C THR A 30 10.42 -4.96 1.06
N LYS A 31 9.85 -5.11 2.27
CA LYS A 31 8.41 -5.14 2.45
C LYS A 31 7.76 -3.82 2.02
N VAL A 32 8.35 -2.68 2.37
CA VAL A 32 7.86 -1.37 1.92
C VAL A 32 7.82 -1.29 0.39
N MET A 33 8.89 -1.72 -0.27
CA MET A 33 8.99 -1.68 -1.73
C MET A 33 7.99 -2.62 -2.41
N VAL A 34 7.84 -3.85 -1.91
CA VAL A 34 6.87 -4.82 -2.41
C VAL A 34 5.45 -4.30 -2.22
N ASP A 35 5.10 -3.81 -1.03
CA ASP A 35 3.77 -3.28 -0.73
C ASP A 35 3.46 -2.05 -1.62
N ALA A 36 4.44 -1.16 -1.84
CA ALA A 36 4.29 0.01 -2.70
C ALA A 36 4.10 -0.38 -4.18
N LEU A 37 4.86 -1.35 -4.68
CA LEU A 37 4.72 -1.85 -6.05
C LEU A 37 3.40 -2.59 -6.25
N ALA A 38 2.99 -3.42 -5.30
CA ALA A 38 1.71 -4.13 -5.35
C ALA A 38 0.54 -3.14 -5.36
N TYR A 39 0.61 -2.09 -4.53
CA TYR A 39 -0.36 -1.01 -4.54
C TYR A 39 -0.37 -0.26 -5.88
N TYR A 40 0.79 0.15 -6.39
CA TYR A 40 0.91 0.92 -7.63
C TYR A 40 0.43 0.14 -8.88
N LEU A 41 0.71 -1.16 -8.93
CA LEU A 41 0.34 -2.03 -10.05
C LEU A 41 -1.07 -2.64 -9.91
N GLY A 42 -1.79 -2.32 -8.83
CA GLY A 42 -3.11 -2.89 -8.58
C GLY A 42 -3.08 -4.40 -8.30
N CYS A 43 -1.92 -4.97 -7.96
CA CYS A 43 -1.72 -6.38 -7.58
C CYS A 43 -2.16 -6.61 -6.12
N ALA A 44 -3.32 -6.05 -5.76
CA ALA A 44 -3.74 -5.81 -4.40
C ALA A 44 -4.17 -7.07 -3.62
N ASP A 45 -3.92 -8.29 -4.10
CA ASP A 45 -4.25 -9.52 -3.35
C ASP A 45 -3.45 -9.67 -2.05
N ASP A 46 -2.42 -8.84 -1.86
CA ASP A 46 -1.66 -8.65 -0.60
C ASP A 46 -1.99 -7.33 0.14
N VAL A 47 -3.02 -6.58 -0.24
CA VAL A 47 -3.48 -5.44 0.57
C VAL A 47 -4.12 -6.01 1.84
N PRO A 48 -3.65 -5.64 3.06
CA PRO A 48 -4.24 -6.13 4.29
C PRO A 48 -5.76 -5.94 4.24
N LEU A 49 -6.52 -7.01 4.51
CA LEU A 49 -7.99 -7.02 4.44
C LEU A 49 -8.62 -5.77 5.07
N ILE A 50 -8.02 -5.27 6.16
CA ILE A 50 -8.38 -4.02 6.84
C ILE A 50 -8.49 -2.82 5.89
N ARG A 51 -7.56 -2.63 4.95
CA ARG A 51 -7.61 -1.50 4.00
C ARG A 51 -8.71 -1.67 2.97
N ARG A 52 -8.93 -2.90 2.48
CA ARG A 52 -10.04 -3.20 1.55
C ARG A 52 -11.40 -3.00 2.22
N VAL A 53 -11.52 -3.39 3.50
CA VAL A 53 -12.75 -3.17 4.30
C VAL A 53 -12.99 -1.70 4.56
N LEU A 54 -11.96 -0.92 4.96
CA LEU A 54 -12.09 0.53 5.17
C LEU A 54 -12.57 1.25 3.90
N GLU A 55 -12.01 0.92 2.74
CA GLU A 55 -12.44 1.52 1.46
C GLU A 55 -13.89 1.15 1.10
N LEU A 56 -14.32 -0.07 1.44
CA LEU A 56 -15.71 -0.50 1.26
C LEU A 56 -16.65 0.24 2.23
N GLU A 57 -16.27 0.41 3.49
CA GLU A 57 -17.04 1.14 4.49
C GLU A 57 -17.24 2.61 4.09
N GLU A 58 -16.20 3.28 3.60
CA GLU A 58 -16.29 4.66 3.11
C GLU A 58 -17.25 4.80 1.92
N ARG A 59 -17.15 3.88 0.94
CA ARG A 59 -18.04 3.87 -0.23
C ARG A 59 -19.48 3.57 0.15
N MET A 60 -19.71 2.67 1.09
CA MET A 60 -21.04 2.33 1.58
C MET A 60 -21.67 3.51 2.35
N ALA A 61 -20.89 4.19 3.19
CA ALA A 61 -21.34 5.39 3.90
C ALA A 61 -21.77 6.51 2.94
N ALA A 62 -21.04 6.72 1.83
CA ALA A 62 -21.42 7.69 0.81
C ALA A 62 -22.75 7.34 0.14
N ILE A 63 -22.96 6.07 -0.22
CA ILE A 63 -24.22 5.59 -0.83
C ILE A 63 -25.38 5.72 0.16
N GLU A 64 -25.19 5.34 1.42
CA GLU A 64 -26.23 5.46 2.45
C GLU A 64 -26.63 6.92 2.69
N ALA A 65 -25.68 7.86 2.62
CA ALA A 65 -25.96 9.28 2.72
C ALA A 65 -26.81 9.77 1.53
N GLU A 66 -26.51 9.33 0.31
CA GLU A 66 -27.30 9.66 -0.89
C GLU A 66 -28.72 9.06 -0.82
N ILE A 67 -28.88 7.85 -0.29
CA ILE A 67 -30.19 7.22 -0.11
C ILE A 67 -31.02 7.94 0.97
N LYS A 68 -30.40 8.34 2.09
CA LYS A 68 -31.09 9.07 3.17
C LYS A 68 -31.44 10.51 2.80
N SER A 69 -30.75 11.09 1.82
CA SER A 69 -31.03 12.44 1.33
C SER A 69 -32.18 12.49 0.31
N LYS A 70 -32.82 11.36 0.02
CA LYS A 70 -33.90 11.21 -0.96
C LYS A 70 -35.22 10.85 -0.27
#